data_AF-D7SUR2-F1
#
_entry.id   AF-D7SUR2-F1
#
_cell.length_a   1.000
_cell.length_b   1.000
_cell.length_c   1.000
_cell.angle_alpha   90.00
_cell.angle_beta   90.00
_cell.angle_gamma   90.00
#
_symmetry.space_group_name_H-M   'P 1'
#
loop_
_entity.id
_entity.type
_entity.pdbx_description
1 polymer ?
#
loop_
_entity_poly.entity_id
_entity_poly.type
_entity_poly.pdbx_seq_one_letter_code
_entity_poly.pdbx_strand_id
1 'polypeptide(L)'
;MSFNSSTMGSGSRTTRRTFEFGRTHVVRPKGKHQATIVWLHGLGDKGSSWSQILETLPLPNIKWICPTAPTRPVALLGGFPCTAWFDVGEISEDAPDDLEGLDASAAHVANLLSTEPANIKLGVGGFSMGAAVAVYSATCRVLGQYGNGNPYQVTLSAIVGLSGWLPCSRTLMNQMERSHEAARRAATLPILLCHGIGDDVVAYKHGEKSAQTLSAAGFRNLTFRTYNGLGHYTIPEETDEVCNWLTARLMLDGSRS
;
A
#
# COMPACT_ATOMS: atom_id res chain seq x y z
N MET A 1 -55.80 12.46 27.92
CA MET A 1 -54.58 12.07 28.68
C MET A 1 -54.78 10.60 29.01
N SER A 2 -53.96 9.62 28.59
CA SER A 2 -52.52 9.64 28.44
C SER A 2 -52.06 8.64 27.36
N PHE A 3 -50.94 8.98 26.73
CA PHE A 3 -50.28 8.25 25.65
C PHE A 3 -49.64 6.94 26.17
N ASN A 4 -49.79 5.86 25.42
CA ASN A 4 -48.99 4.65 25.57
C ASN A 4 -47.85 4.71 24.54
N SER A 5 -46.63 4.97 25.01
CA SER A 5 -45.45 5.11 24.15
C SER A 5 -44.87 3.73 23.81
N SER A 6 -45.05 3.29 22.58
CA SER A 6 -44.25 2.20 22.00
C SER A 6 -42.90 2.77 21.54
N THR A 7 -41.85 2.48 22.30
CA THR A 7 -40.46 2.76 21.91
C THR A 7 -40.05 1.83 20.77
N MET A 8 -40.05 2.33 19.54
CA MET A 8 -39.36 1.68 18.43
C MET A 8 -37.86 1.88 18.64
N GLY A 9 -37.15 0.79 18.95
CA GLY A 9 -35.69 0.76 18.91
C GLY A 9 -35.22 0.96 17.47
N SER A 10 -34.62 2.12 17.18
CA SER A 10 -33.90 2.37 15.93
C SER A 10 -32.60 1.59 15.94
N GLY A 11 -32.66 0.33 15.50
CA GLY A 11 -31.48 -0.46 15.19
C GLY A 11 -30.78 0.12 13.97
N SER A 12 -29.76 0.96 14.19
CA SER A 12 -28.80 1.33 13.16
C SER A 12 -28.02 0.09 12.75
N ARG A 13 -28.51 -0.64 11.74
CA ARG A 13 -27.71 -1.60 11.01
C ARG A 13 -26.68 -0.78 10.22
N THR A 14 -25.46 -0.69 10.74
CA THR A 14 -24.29 -0.32 9.94
C THR A 14 -24.17 -1.35 8.81
N THR A 15 -24.74 -1.02 7.65
CA THR A 15 -24.52 -1.78 6.42
C THR A 15 -23.04 -1.66 6.08
N ARG A 16 -22.27 -2.72 6.38
CA ARG A 16 -20.85 -2.82 6.05
C ARG A 16 -20.70 -2.58 4.54
N ARG A 17 -19.90 -1.59 4.13
CA ARG A 17 -19.68 -1.35 2.70
C ARG A 17 -19.02 -2.59 2.10
N THR A 18 -19.62 -3.13 1.05
CA THR A 18 -19.04 -4.27 0.32
C THR A 18 -18.18 -3.68 -0.79
N PHE A 19 -16.89 -4.03 -0.83
CA PHE A 19 -15.95 -3.58 -1.84
C PHE A 19 -15.81 -4.66 -2.91
N GLU A 20 -16.25 -4.36 -4.13
CA GLU A 20 -16.06 -5.24 -5.28
C GLU A 20 -14.79 -4.84 -6.04
N PHE A 21 -13.73 -5.61 -5.85
CA PHE A 21 -12.45 -5.37 -6.51
C PHE A 21 -12.52 -5.77 -7.99
N GLY A 22 -11.87 -4.98 -8.83
CA GLY A 22 -11.84 -5.20 -10.27
C GLY A 22 -10.94 -6.36 -10.69
N ARG A 23 -10.76 -6.51 -12.00
CA ARG A 23 -9.97 -7.60 -12.59
C ARG A 23 -8.51 -7.59 -12.11
N THR A 24 -8.03 -8.76 -11.71
CA THR A 24 -6.62 -9.00 -11.36
C THR A 24 -5.85 -9.55 -12.54
N HIS A 25 -4.67 -9.00 -12.78
CA HIS A 25 -3.68 -9.49 -13.74
C HIS A 25 -2.52 -10.14 -13.01
N VAL A 26 -2.07 -11.31 -13.48
CA VAL A 26 -0.97 -12.05 -12.85
C VAL A 26 0.16 -12.21 -13.86
N VAL A 27 1.33 -11.70 -13.53
CA VAL A 27 2.57 -11.94 -14.26
C VAL A 27 3.29 -13.10 -13.59
N ARG A 28 3.50 -14.17 -14.34
CA ARG A 28 4.19 -15.37 -13.82
C ARG A 28 5.69 -15.09 -13.72
N PRO A 29 6.38 -15.66 -12.70
CA PRO A 29 7.83 -15.59 -12.64
C PRO A 29 8.43 -16.30 -13.86
N LYS A 30 9.45 -15.70 -14.45
CA LYS A 30 10.17 -16.25 -15.63
C LYS A 30 11.16 -17.36 -15.22
N GLY A 31 11.63 -17.32 -13.97
CA GLY A 31 12.54 -18.30 -13.38
C GLY A 31 11.92 -19.00 -12.18
N LYS A 32 12.78 -19.50 -11.28
CA LYS A 32 12.33 -20.14 -10.03
C LYS A 32 11.54 -19.13 -9.20
N HIS A 33 10.30 -19.45 -8.88
CA HIS A 33 9.44 -18.62 -8.03
C HIS A 33 9.99 -18.55 -6.60
N GLN A 34 10.35 -17.35 -6.16
CA GLN A 34 10.90 -17.10 -4.82
C GLN A 34 10.18 -16.00 -4.05
N ALA A 35 9.50 -15.10 -4.77
CA ALA A 35 8.73 -14.04 -4.18
C ALA A 35 7.44 -13.78 -4.95
N THR A 36 6.44 -13.29 -4.23
CA THR A 36 5.20 -12.75 -4.80
C THR A 36 5.01 -11.33 -4.29
N ILE A 37 4.80 -10.40 -5.20
CA ILE A 37 4.52 -9.00 -4.88
C ILE A 37 3.14 -8.63 -5.44
N VAL A 38 2.28 -8.13 -4.57
CA VAL A 38 1.06 -7.45 -5.01
C VAL A 38 1.42 -6.03 -5.38
N TRP A 39 1.12 -5.60 -6.61
CA TRP A 39 1.40 -4.24 -7.09
C TRP A 39 0.12 -3.45 -7.32
N LEU A 40 0.04 -2.29 -6.68
CA LEU A 40 -1.16 -1.45 -6.64
C LEU A 40 -1.00 -0.22 -7.53
N HIS A 41 -1.93 -0.04 -8.46
CA HIS A 41 -1.95 1.09 -9.38
C HIS A 41 -2.40 2.39 -8.69
N GLY A 42 -2.18 3.54 -9.35
CA GLY A 42 -2.65 4.85 -8.89
C GLY A 42 -4.15 5.08 -9.11
N LEU A 43 -4.67 6.20 -8.61
CA LEU A 43 -6.09 6.58 -8.76
C LEU A 43 -6.50 6.61 -10.25
N GLY A 44 -7.62 5.97 -10.59
CA GLY A 44 -8.18 5.98 -11.95
C GLY A 44 -7.50 5.03 -12.95
N ASP A 45 -6.42 4.34 -12.56
CA ASP A 45 -5.72 3.36 -13.39
C ASP A 45 -6.25 1.93 -13.15
N LYS A 46 -5.56 0.91 -13.66
CA LYS A 46 -5.95 -0.50 -13.61
C LYS A 46 -4.73 -1.41 -13.48
N GLY A 47 -4.94 -2.60 -12.91
CA GLY A 47 -3.86 -3.58 -12.74
C GLY A 47 -3.22 -4.04 -14.05
N SER A 48 -3.96 -4.00 -15.17
CA SER A 48 -3.42 -4.39 -16.48
C SER A 48 -2.26 -3.49 -16.94
N SER A 49 -2.34 -2.18 -16.69
CA SER A 49 -1.33 -1.19 -17.14
C SER A 49 0.01 -1.51 -16.48
N TRP A 50 -0.02 -1.74 -15.16
CA TRP A 50 1.18 -2.08 -14.40
C TRP A 50 1.69 -3.49 -14.69
N SER A 51 0.81 -4.46 -14.96
CA SER A 51 1.26 -5.81 -15.29
C SER A 51 2.17 -5.86 -16.53
N GLN A 52 1.92 -4.98 -17.52
CA GLN A 52 2.76 -4.88 -18.73
C GLN A 52 4.14 -4.33 -18.40
N ILE A 53 4.24 -3.31 -17.53
CA ILE A 53 5.51 -2.72 -17.10
C ILE A 53 6.30 -3.72 -16.24
N LEU A 54 5.65 -4.38 -15.28
CA LEU A 54 6.30 -5.33 -14.38
C LEU A 54 6.80 -6.58 -15.09
N GLU A 55 6.14 -6.99 -16.19
CA GLU A 55 6.58 -8.09 -17.03
C GLU A 55 7.90 -7.78 -17.76
N THR A 56 8.22 -6.52 -18.04
CA THR A 56 9.49 -6.16 -18.69
C THR A 56 10.68 -6.11 -17.74
N LEU A 57 10.45 -6.05 -16.42
CA LEU A 57 11.52 -5.93 -15.44
C LEU A 57 12.41 -7.20 -15.39
N PRO A 58 13.72 -7.04 -15.17
CA PRO A 58 14.68 -8.15 -15.04
C PRO A 58 14.61 -8.84 -13.66
N LEU A 59 13.41 -9.22 -13.24
CA LEU A 59 13.12 -9.84 -11.93
C LEU A 59 12.51 -11.24 -12.13
N PRO A 60 13.28 -12.23 -12.62
CA PRO A 60 12.73 -13.50 -13.08
C PRO A 60 12.08 -14.32 -11.96
N ASN A 61 12.47 -14.11 -10.70
CA ASN A 61 12.00 -14.91 -9.56
C ASN A 61 10.72 -14.37 -8.90
N ILE A 62 10.20 -13.23 -9.36
CA ILE A 62 9.04 -12.56 -8.78
C ILE A 62 7.78 -12.87 -9.60
N LYS A 63 6.74 -13.33 -8.90
CA LYS A 63 5.36 -13.31 -9.38
C LYS A 63 4.74 -11.97 -9.04
N TRP A 64 4.11 -11.31 -10.01
CA TRP A 64 3.38 -10.07 -9.77
C TRP A 64 1.87 -10.33 -9.79
N ILE A 65 1.18 -9.84 -8.77
CA ILE A 65 -0.28 -9.82 -8.72
C ILE A 65 -0.71 -8.36 -8.79
N CYS A 66 -1.37 -7.98 -9.88
CA CYS A 66 -1.78 -6.61 -10.15
C CYS A 66 -3.32 -6.54 -10.10
N PRO A 67 -3.91 -6.39 -8.91
CA PRO A 67 -5.35 -6.19 -8.77
C PRO A 67 -5.78 -4.84 -9.34
N THR A 68 -7.08 -4.69 -9.61
CA THR A 68 -7.69 -3.41 -9.92
C THR A 68 -8.57 -2.97 -8.75
N ALA A 69 -8.44 -1.73 -8.31
CA ALA A 69 -9.25 -1.17 -7.23
C ALA A 69 -10.75 -1.19 -7.58
N PRO A 70 -11.65 -1.17 -6.57
CA PRO A 70 -13.07 -0.99 -6.82
C PRO A 70 -13.37 0.32 -7.55
N THR A 71 -14.37 0.32 -8.43
CA THR A 71 -14.93 1.56 -8.95
C THR A 71 -15.82 2.18 -7.88
N ARG A 72 -15.44 3.37 -7.39
CA ARG A 72 -16.17 4.08 -6.33
C ARG A 72 -16.13 5.59 -6.55
N PRO A 73 -17.10 6.36 -6.02
CA PRO A 73 -17.03 7.82 -5.97
C PRO A 73 -15.78 8.27 -5.20
N VAL A 74 -15.13 9.34 -5.68
CA VAL A 74 -13.95 9.93 -5.04
C VAL A 74 -14.21 11.39 -4.71
N ALA A 75 -14.12 11.74 -3.43
CA ALA A 75 -14.43 13.10 -2.94
C ALA A 75 -13.55 14.18 -3.59
N LEU A 76 -12.24 13.91 -3.76
CA LEU A 76 -11.28 14.80 -4.44
C LEU A 76 -11.71 15.15 -5.88
N LEU A 77 -12.48 14.28 -6.54
CA LEU A 77 -12.96 14.46 -7.91
C LEU A 77 -14.45 14.87 -7.95
N GLY A 78 -14.95 15.49 -6.87
CA GLY A 78 -16.36 15.91 -6.78
C GLY A 78 -17.35 14.74 -6.82
N GLY A 79 -16.93 13.55 -6.38
CA GLY A 79 -17.75 12.34 -6.40
C GLY A 79 -17.74 11.58 -7.74
N PHE A 80 -16.91 11.98 -8.72
CA PHE A 80 -16.77 11.24 -9.97
C PHE A 80 -16.31 9.79 -9.68
N PRO A 81 -16.99 8.76 -10.23
CA PRO A 81 -16.62 7.38 -9.98
C PRO A 81 -15.41 6.96 -10.83
N CYS A 82 -14.35 6.49 -10.16
CA CYS A 82 -13.19 5.87 -10.81
C CYS A 82 -12.61 4.77 -9.92
N THR A 83 -11.56 4.10 -10.38
CA THR A 83 -10.89 3.04 -9.62
C THR A 83 -10.08 3.66 -8.47
N ALA A 84 -10.50 3.41 -7.24
CA ALA A 84 -9.87 3.98 -6.05
C ALA A 84 -9.81 2.97 -4.90
N TRP A 85 -8.64 2.86 -4.26
CA TRP A 85 -8.43 1.94 -3.14
C TRP A 85 -9.13 2.40 -1.86
N PHE A 86 -9.16 3.71 -1.64
CA PHE A 86 -9.84 4.37 -0.53
C PHE A 86 -10.34 5.73 -1.00
N ASP A 87 -11.30 6.31 -0.27
CA ASP A 87 -11.77 7.66 -0.56
C ASP A 87 -10.78 8.70 -0.04
N VAL A 88 -10.56 9.76 -0.81
CA VAL A 88 -9.68 10.86 -0.46
C VAL A 88 -10.39 12.16 -0.82
N GLY A 89 -10.53 13.06 0.15
CA GLY A 89 -11.09 14.40 -0.08
C GLY A 89 -10.01 15.43 -0.45
N GLU A 90 -8.84 15.29 0.17
CA GLU A 90 -7.68 16.14 -0.04
C GLU A 90 -6.42 15.33 0.29
N ILE A 91 -5.33 15.55 -0.47
CA ILE A 91 -4.01 14.97 -0.16
C ILE A 91 -3.33 15.92 0.84
N SER A 92 -3.73 15.80 2.11
CA SER A 92 -3.26 16.65 3.21
C SER A 92 -3.08 15.86 4.49
N GLU A 93 -2.19 16.32 5.37
CA GLU A 93 -1.99 15.75 6.71
C GLU A 93 -3.20 15.99 7.63
N ASP A 94 -3.99 17.03 7.33
CA ASP A 94 -5.14 17.43 8.15
C ASP A 94 -6.42 16.71 7.71
N ALA A 95 -6.46 16.20 6.49
CA ALA A 95 -7.62 15.49 5.96
C ALA A 95 -7.93 14.22 6.79
N PRO A 96 -9.21 13.89 7.00
CA PRO A 96 -9.59 12.60 7.57
C PRO A 96 -9.18 11.45 6.64
N ASP A 97 -8.62 10.38 7.21
CA ASP A 97 -8.31 9.15 6.47
C ASP A 97 -9.56 8.26 6.33
N ASP A 98 -9.84 7.71 5.13
CA ASP A 98 -10.85 6.66 4.92
C ASP A 98 -10.32 5.31 5.45
N LEU A 99 -10.35 5.15 6.78
CA LEU A 99 -9.82 3.97 7.45
C LEU A 99 -10.54 2.67 7.01
N GLU A 100 -11.84 2.73 6.74
CA GLU A 100 -12.60 1.57 6.24
C GLU A 100 -12.09 1.14 4.86
N GLY A 101 -11.88 2.09 3.94
CA GLY A 101 -11.32 1.82 2.61
C GLY A 101 -9.87 1.33 2.65
N LEU A 102 -9.04 1.92 3.50
CA LEU A 102 -7.65 1.50 3.71
C LEU A 102 -7.57 0.07 4.26
N ASP A 103 -8.35 -0.24 5.30
CA ASP A 103 -8.44 -1.59 5.87
C ASP A 103 -8.94 -2.61 4.85
N ALA A 104 -9.98 -2.27 4.07
CA ALA A 104 -10.51 -3.15 3.05
C ALA A 104 -9.48 -3.44 1.95
N SER A 105 -8.73 -2.43 1.51
CA SER A 105 -7.67 -2.59 0.51
C SER A 105 -6.49 -3.39 1.04
N ALA A 106 -6.01 -3.11 2.26
CA ALA A 106 -4.95 -3.88 2.90
C ALA A 106 -5.36 -5.35 3.14
N ALA A 107 -6.62 -5.59 3.54
CA ALA A 107 -7.14 -6.94 3.70
C ALA A 107 -7.23 -7.68 2.37
N HIS A 108 -7.61 -6.99 1.28
CA HIS A 108 -7.58 -7.58 -0.06
C HIS A 108 -6.17 -7.99 -0.49
N VAL A 109 -5.17 -7.12 -0.27
CA VAL A 109 -3.76 -7.43 -0.49
C VAL A 109 -3.33 -8.67 0.31
N ALA A 110 -3.65 -8.71 1.61
CA ALA A 110 -3.31 -9.83 2.47
C ALA A 110 -3.96 -11.14 1.98
N ASN A 111 -5.21 -11.09 1.52
CA ASN A 111 -5.91 -12.26 0.98
C ASN A 111 -5.30 -12.75 -0.34
N LEU A 112 -4.80 -11.86 -1.20
CA LEU A 112 -4.09 -12.27 -2.41
C LEU A 112 -2.77 -12.99 -2.07
N LEU A 113 -2.05 -12.49 -1.07
CA LEU A 113 -0.77 -13.04 -0.63
C LEU A 113 -0.90 -14.33 0.20
N SER A 114 -2.02 -14.54 0.90
CA SER A 114 -2.24 -15.73 1.74
C SER A 114 -2.36 -17.04 0.95
N THR A 115 -2.51 -16.93 -0.37
CA THR A 115 -2.55 -18.09 -1.29
C THR A 115 -1.17 -18.69 -1.57
N GLU A 116 -0.09 -18.01 -1.18
CA GLU A 116 1.27 -18.44 -1.46
C GLU A 116 1.81 -19.45 -0.44
N PRO A 117 2.67 -20.39 -0.86
CA PRO A 117 3.39 -21.28 0.04
C PRO A 117 4.27 -20.53 1.05
N ALA A 118 4.49 -21.12 2.23
CA ALA A 118 5.25 -20.51 3.32
C ALA A 118 6.72 -20.16 2.98
N ASN A 119 7.30 -20.80 1.97
CA ASN A 119 8.68 -20.53 1.51
C ASN A 119 8.78 -19.37 0.50
N ILE A 120 7.66 -18.79 0.06
CA ILE A 120 7.64 -17.64 -0.86
C ILE A 120 7.67 -16.35 -0.04
N LYS A 121 8.59 -15.44 -0.40
CA LYS A 121 8.67 -14.12 0.23
C LYS A 121 7.55 -13.23 -0.30
N LEU A 122 6.86 -12.53 0.60
CA LEU A 122 5.67 -11.76 0.24
C LEU A 122 5.97 -10.27 0.29
N GLY A 123 5.55 -9.51 -0.72
CA GLY A 123 5.72 -8.07 -0.75
C GLY A 123 4.49 -7.34 -1.24
N VAL A 124 4.47 -6.04 -1.00
CA VAL A 124 3.48 -5.12 -1.59
C VAL A 124 4.19 -3.89 -2.13
N GLY A 125 3.83 -3.52 -3.35
CA GLY A 125 4.34 -2.33 -4.01
C GLY A 125 3.19 -1.50 -4.56
N GLY A 126 3.46 -0.25 -4.92
CA GLY A 126 2.48 0.51 -5.68
C GLY A 126 2.97 1.90 -6.06
N PHE A 127 2.12 2.57 -6.82
CA PHE A 127 2.31 3.95 -7.28
C PHE A 127 1.18 4.85 -6.79
N SER A 128 1.48 6.08 -6.39
CA SER A 128 0.48 7.08 -5.97
C SER A 128 -0.44 6.55 -4.86
N MET A 129 -1.76 6.54 -5.06
CA MET A 129 -2.70 5.95 -4.11
C MET A 129 -2.40 4.47 -3.79
N GLY A 130 -1.88 3.71 -4.75
CA GLY A 130 -1.44 2.33 -4.52
C GLY A 130 -0.19 2.25 -3.62
N ALA A 131 0.74 3.19 -3.75
CA ALA A 131 1.88 3.32 -2.83
C ALA A 131 1.41 3.60 -1.40
N ALA A 132 0.38 4.44 -1.25
CA ALA A 132 -0.19 4.76 0.06
C ALA A 132 -0.77 3.51 0.75
N VAL A 133 -1.48 2.65 0.01
CA VAL A 133 -1.95 1.35 0.54
C VAL A 133 -0.80 0.40 0.84
N ALA A 134 0.26 0.37 0.02
CA ALA A 134 1.43 -0.47 0.27
C ALA A 134 2.12 -0.10 1.60
N VAL A 135 2.32 1.20 1.83
CA VAL A 135 2.89 1.73 3.08
C VAL A 135 1.94 1.52 4.26
N TYR A 136 0.63 1.70 4.08
CA TYR A 136 -0.36 1.37 5.12
C TYR A 136 -0.34 -0.12 5.48
N SER A 137 -0.20 -1.01 4.50
CA SER A 137 -0.07 -2.45 4.75
C SER A 137 1.20 -2.78 5.56
N ALA A 138 2.27 -1.99 5.40
CA ALA A 138 3.47 -2.07 6.22
C ALA A 138 3.19 -1.72 7.69
N THR A 139 2.41 -0.65 7.94
CA THR A 139 2.05 -0.25 9.31
C THR A 139 1.17 -1.31 9.97
N CYS A 140 0.17 -1.84 9.26
CA CYS A 140 -0.66 -2.95 9.74
C CYS A 140 0.19 -4.18 10.06
N ARG A 141 1.14 -4.52 9.18
CA ARG A 141 2.08 -5.64 9.38
C ARG A 141 2.91 -5.48 10.64
N VAL A 142 3.45 -4.30 10.93
CA VAL A 142 4.30 -4.11 12.11
C VAL A 142 3.46 -4.02 13.38
N LEU A 143 2.27 -3.44 13.33
CA LEU A 143 1.35 -3.39 14.46
C LEU A 143 0.71 -4.76 14.74
N GLY A 144 0.58 -5.62 13.72
CA GLY A 144 -0.05 -6.94 13.81
C GLY A 144 -1.58 -6.89 13.66
N GLN A 145 -2.13 -5.73 13.31
CA GLN A 145 -3.57 -5.51 13.16
C GLN A 145 -3.86 -4.39 12.14
N TYR A 146 -5.06 -4.44 11.59
CA TYR A 146 -5.69 -3.38 10.80
C TYR A 146 -6.11 -2.21 11.70
N GLY A 147 -6.53 -1.09 11.11
CA GLY A 147 -7.06 0.07 11.84
C GLY A 147 -8.28 -0.26 12.69
N ASN A 148 -9.15 -1.13 12.18
CA ASN A 148 -10.32 -1.65 12.89
C ASN A 148 -10.02 -2.68 14.00
N GLY A 149 -8.74 -3.01 14.24
CA GLY A 149 -8.31 -3.93 15.30
C GLY A 149 -8.32 -5.42 14.92
N ASN A 150 -8.78 -5.80 13.73
CA ASN A 150 -8.67 -7.18 13.26
C ASN A 150 -7.19 -7.57 13.04
N PRO A 151 -6.80 -8.83 13.26
CA PRO A 151 -5.40 -9.26 13.13
C PRO A 151 -4.91 -9.23 11.69
N TYR A 152 -3.68 -8.75 11.49
CA TYR A 152 -2.97 -8.79 10.20
C TYR A 152 -2.08 -10.04 10.14
N GLN A 153 -2.49 -11.04 9.37
CA GLN A 153 -1.89 -12.40 9.42
C GLN A 153 -0.75 -12.64 8.42
N VAL A 154 -0.60 -11.79 7.41
CA VAL A 154 0.42 -11.97 6.37
C VAL A 154 1.76 -11.39 6.82
N THR A 155 2.86 -12.11 6.58
CA THR A 155 4.21 -11.58 6.83
C THR A 155 4.84 -10.96 5.57
N LEU A 156 4.80 -9.63 5.48
CA LEU A 156 5.47 -8.88 4.42
C LEU A 156 6.99 -8.86 4.66
N SER A 157 7.74 -9.04 3.58
CA SER A 157 9.21 -9.11 3.49
C SER A 157 9.81 -7.89 2.78
N ALA A 158 9.02 -7.15 1.99
CA ALA A 158 9.46 -5.93 1.32
C ALA A 158 8.27 -5.03 0.96
N ILE A 159 8.46 -3.72 1.07
CA ILE A 159 7.48 -2.69 0.72
C ILE A 159 8.11 -1.72 -0.29
N VAL A 160 7.37 -1.38 -1.35
CA VAL A 160 7.79 -0.36 -2.33
C VAL A 160 6.69 0.68 -2.50
N GLY A 161 7.03 1.96 -2.39
CA GLY A 161 6.10 3.06 -2.66
C GLY A 161 6.71 4.07 -3.61
N LEU A 162 6.09 4.25 -4.77
CA LEU A 162 6.52 5.24 -5.78
C LEU A 162 5.53 6.41 -5.79
N SER A 163 6.03 7.64 -5.66
CA SER A 163 5.25 8.89 -5.70
C SER A 163 4.00 8.88 -4.81
N GLY A 164 4.13 8.36 -3.58
CA GLY A 164 3.03 8.14 -2.65
C GLY A 164 3.12 8.95 -1.36
N TRP A 165 2.30 8.58 -0.37
CA TRP A 165 2.33 9.14 0.98
C TRP A 165 1.98 8.07 2.01
N LEU A 166 2.16 8.37 3.30
CA LEU A 166 1.75 7.54 4.44
C LEU A 166 0.37 7.98 4.94
N PRO A 167 -0.69 7.18 4.77
CA PRO A 167 -1.97 7.39 5.44
C PRO A 167 -1.86 7.15 6.95
N CYS A 168 -2.79 7.73 7.72
CA CYS A 168 -2.88 7.55 9.17
C CYS A 168 -1.58 7.89 9.94
N SER A 169 -0.77 8.80 9.40
CA SER A 169 0.53 9.19 9.95
C SER A 169 0.42 9.71 11.39
N ARG A 170 -0.66 10.44 11.72
CA ARG A 170 -0.93 11.04 13.04
C ARG A 170 -1.07 10.02 14.17
N THR A 171 -1.58 8.83 13.87
CA THR A 171 -1.83 7.79 14.90
C THR A 171 -0.66 6.82 15.05
N LEU A 172 0.26 6.79 14.09
CA LEU A 172 1.30 5.76 14.02
C LEU A 172 2.24 5.78 15.24
N MET A 173 2.73 6.94 15.66
CA MET A 173 3.66 7.02 16.80
C MET A 173 3.01 6.49 18.09
N ASN A 174 1.80 6.96 18.40
CA ASN A 174 1.04 6.53 19.58
C ASN A 174 0.76 5.02 19.56
N GLN A 175 0.55 4.42 18.38
CA GLN A 175 0.35 2.98 18.24
C GLN A 175 1.64 2.19 18.44
N MET A 176 2.78 2.71 17.95
CA MET A 176 4.09 2.07 18.06
C MET A 176 4.62 2.05 19.50
N GLU A 177 4.40 3.12 20.26
CA GLU A 177 4.82 3.20 21.68
C GLU A 177 4.17 2.14 22.57
N ARG A 178 3.01 1.61 22.15
CA ARG A 178 2.25 0.62 22.92
C ARG A 178 2.77 -0.82 22.77
N SER A 179 3.74 -1.07 21.87
CA SER A 179 4.23 -2.42 21.60
C SER A 179 5.71 -2.48 21.21
N HIS A 180 6.54 -3.02 22.10
CA HIS A 180 7.94 -3.33 21.80
C HIS A 180 8.09 -4.33 20.66
N GLU A 181 7.13 -5.24 20.49
CA GLU A 181 7.17 -6.17 19.37
C GLU A 181 6.95 -5.44 18.04
N ALA A 182 6.03 -4.47 17.99
CA ALA A 182 5.83 -3.65 16.81
C ALA A 182 7.11 -2.87 16.44
N ALA A 183 7.77 -2.27 17.43
CA ALA A 183 9.05 -1.58 17.23
C ALA A 183 10.13 -2.51 16.62
N ARG A 184 10.25 -3.76 17.10
CA ARG A 184 11.18 -4.74 16.51
C ARG A 184 10.82 -5.10 15.07
N ARG A 185 9.52 -5.30 14.78
CA ARG A 185 9.04 -5.62 13.43
C ARG A 185 9.26 -4.46 12.45
N ALA A 186 9.05 -3.23 12.91
CA ALA A 186 9.33 -2.02 12.11
C ALA A 186 10.82 -1.85 11.82
N ALA A 187 11.69 -2.11 12.80
CA ALA A 187 13.13 -1.95 12.63
C ALA A 187 13.72 -2.85 11.53
N THR A 188 13.11 -4.00 11.25
CA THR A 188 13.62 -5.00 10.29
C THR A 188 12.93 -4.95 8.93
N LEU A 189 11.68 -4.51 8.85
CA LEU A 189 10.89 -4.48 7.61
C LEU A 189 11.54 -3.56 6.56
N PRO A 190 12.03 -4.09 5.42
CA PRO A 190 12.60 -3.28 4.36
C PRO A 190 11.51 -2.46 3.64
N ILE A 191 11.72 -1.15 3.53
CA ILE A 191 10.85 -0.23 2.80
C ILE A 191 11.68 0.62 1.84
N LEU A 192 11.29 0.66 0.57
CA LEU A 192 11.77 1.61 -0.42
C LEU A 192 10.67 2.61 -0.75
N LEU A 193 10.98 3.89 -0.61
CA LEU A 193 10.14 4.99 -1.05
C LEU A 193 10.90 5.79 -2.10
N CYS A 194 10.26 6.09 -3.23
CA CYS A 194 10.80 6.91 -4.30
C CYS A 194 9.86 8.08 -4.58
N HIS A 195 10.40 9.28 -4.81
CA HIS A 195 9.59 10.45 -5.12
C HIS A 195 10.31 11.45 -6.02
N GLY A 196 9.58 12.05 -6.95
CA GLY A 196 10.07 13.12 -7.80
C GLY A 196 9.90 14.51 -7.17
N ILE A 197 10.90 15.39 -7.30
CA ILE A 197 10.79 16.78 -6.81
C ILE A 197 9.76 17.58 -7.63
N GLY A 198 9.60 17.24 -8.91
CA GLY A 198 8.67 17.91 -9.82
C GLY A 198 7.24 17.36 -9.77
N ASP A 199 6.91 16.49 -8.82
CA ASP A 199 5.57 15.91 -8.68
C ASP A 199 4.55 16.98 -8.25
N ASP A 200 3.60 17.27 -9.14
CA ASP A 200 2.55 18.27 -8.99
C ASP A 200 1.20 17.68 -8.58
N VAL A 201 1.09 16.35 -8.50
CA VAL A 201 -0.12 15.64 -8.07
C VAL A 201 -0.02 15.24 -6.61
N VAL A 202 1.07 14.55 -6.25
CA VAL A 202 1.43 14.24 -4.87
C VAL A 202 2.72 14.99 -4.58
N ALA A 203 2.60 16.22 -4.08
CA ALA A 203 3.75 17.08 -3.83
C ALA A 203 4.86 16.34 -3.05
N TYR A 204 6.11 16.48 -3.49
CA TYR A 204 7.29 15.82 -2.92
C TYR A 204 7.36 15.83 -1.38
N LYS A 205 6.92 16.94 -0.75
CA LYS A 205 6.84 17.09 0.70
C LYS A 205 6.07 15.95 1.38
N HIS A 206 5.05 15.37 0.74
CA HIS A 206 4.28 14.28 1.30
C HIS A 206 5.09 12.98 1.36
N GLY A 207 5.86 12.67 0.31
CA GLY A 207 6.78 11.55 0.31
C GLY A 207 7.88 11.70 1.35
N GLU A 208 8.51 12.88 1.39
CA GLU A 208 9.57 13.21 2.36
C GLU A 208 9.06 13.11 3.80
N LYS A 209 7.91 13.71 4.09
CA LYS A 209 7.27 13.63 5.41
C LYS A 209 6.95 12.19 5.79
N SER A 210 6.43 11.39 4.85
CA SER A 210 6.13 9.98 5.08
C SER A 210 7.38 9.21 5.51
N ALA A 211 8.51 9.45 4.84
CA ALA A 211 9.78 8.86 5.21
C ALA A 211 10.27 9.31 6.59
N GLN A 212 10.12 10.59 6.93
CA GLN A 212 10.45 11.12 8.25
C GLN A 212 9.59 10.50 9.36
N THR A 213 8.27 10.43 9.16
CA THR A 213 7.34 9.85 10.12
C THR A 213 7.58 8.35 10.32
N LEU A 214 7.82 7.58 9.25
CA LEU A 214 8.21 6.17 9.37
C LEU A 214 9.53 6.01 10.15
N SER A 215 10.53 6.82 9.82
CA SER A 215 11.82 6.80 10.53
C SER A 215 11.65 7.09 12.03
N ALA A 216 10.88 8.13 12.36
CA ALA A 216 10.57 8.49 13.74
C ALA A 216 9.78 7.40 14.48
N ALA A 217 8.89 6.70 13.78
CA ALA A 217 8.14 5.56 14.30
C ALA A 217 8.98 4.27 14.44
N GLY A 218 10.27 4.28 14.09
CA GLY A 218 11.19 3.17 14.31
C GLY A 218 11.40 2.25 13.11
N PHE A 219 10.94 2.63 11.91
CA PHE A 219 11.24 1.92 10.67
C PHE A 219 12.68 2.21 10.22
N ARG A 220 13.63 1.41 10.73
CA ARG A 220 15.07 1.65 10.54
C ARG A 220 15.61 1.14 9.20
N ASN A 221 14.93 0.20 8.55
CA ASN A 221 15.31 -0.34 7.25
C ASN A 221 14.54 0.36 6.11
N LEU A 222 14.58 1.69 6.12
CA LEU A 222 13.88 2.56 5.17
C LEU A 222 14.89 3.23 4.24
N THR A 223 14.60 3.21 2.94
CA THR A 223 15.34 3.97 1.92
C THR A 223 14.39 4.96 1.26
N PHE A 224 14.72 6.25 1.27
CA PHE A 224 14.00 7.27 0.53
C PHE A 224 14.88 7.79 -0.62
N ARG A 225 14.41 7.66 -1.85
CA ARG A 225 15.10 8.08 -3.08
C ARG A 225 14.38 9.27 -3.69
N THR A 226 15.15 10.30 -3.99
CA THR A 226 14.65 11.53 -4.59
C THR A 226 15.16 11.66 -6.01
N TYR A 227 14.28 12.02 -6.94
CA TYR A 227 14.61 12.22 -8.35
C TYR A 227 14.35 13.67 -8.76
N ASN A 228 15.39 14.37 -9.20
CA ASN A 228 15.30 15.76 -9.67
C ASN A 228 14.56 15.80 -11.02
N GLY A 229 13.55 16.66 -11.13
CA GLY A 229 12.80 16.85 -12.39
C GLY A 229 11.80 15.73 -12.73
N LEU A 230 11.70 14.68 -11.91
CA LEU A 230 10.66 13.67 -12.04
C LEU A 230 9.31 14.24 -11.58
N GLY A 231 8.28 14.14 -12.42
CA GLY A 231 6.88 14.48 -12.10
C GLY A 231 6.08 13.29 -11.57
N HIS A 232 4.76 13.29 -11.75
CA HIS A 232 3.89 12.19 -11.31
C HIS A 232 3.84 11.01 -12.30
N TYR A 233 4.99 10.40 -12.56
CA TYR A 233 5.16 9.22 -13.41
C TYR A 233 6.44 8.48 -12.99
N THR A 234 6.74 7.34 -13.62
CA THR A 234 7.98 6.58 -13.37
C THR A 234 8.99 6.75 -14.49
N ILE A 235 10.28 6.63 -14.17
CA ILE A 235 11.38 6.67 -15.13
C ILE A 235 12.25 5.40 -15.06
N PRO A 236 12.99 5.03 -16.14
CA PRO A 236 13.84 3.86 -16.15
C PRO A 236 14.81 3.79 -14.96
N GLU A 237 15.44 4.89 -14.61
CA GLU A 237 16.40 4.98 -13.50
C GLU A 237 15.75 4.66 -12.14
N GLU A 238 14.49 5.03 -11.95
CA GLU A 238 13.71 4.67 -10.77
C GLU A 238 13.36 3.18 -10.77
N THR A 239 12.92 2.65 -11.90
CA THR A 239 12.58 1.23 -12.02
C THR A 239 13.80 0.31 -11.86
N ASP A 240 14.98 0.75 -12.32
CA ASP A 240 16.24 0.03 -12.14
C ASP A 240 16.65 -0.02 -10.66
N GLU A 241 16.49 1.10 -9.94
CA GLU A 241 16.72 1.13 -8.48
C GLU A 241 15.76 0.18 -7.76
N VAL A 242 14.48 0.15 -8.13
CA VAL A 242 13.50 -0.80 -7.57
C VAL A 242 13.94 -2.25 -7.83
N CYS A 243 14.40 -2.56 -9.04
CA CYS A 243 14.88 -3.91 -9.39
C CYS A 243 16.09 -4.33 -8.56
N ASN A 244 17.09 -3.45 -8.47
CA ASN A 244 18.29 -3.68 -7.69
C ASN A 244 17.98 -3.84 -6.21
N TRP A 245 17.11 -2.99 -5.67
CA TRP A 245 16.70 -3.03 -4.28
C TRP A 245 15.92 -4.30 -3.93
N LEU A 246 14.93 -4.68 -4.74
CA LEU A 246 14.15 -5.91 -4.52
C LEU A 246 15.03 -7.15 -4.58
N THR A 247 15.91 -7.23 -5.57
CA THR A 247 16.89 -8.30 -5.72
C THR A 247 17.74 -8.46 -4.45
N ALA A 248 18.29 -7.35 -3.94
CA ALA A 248 19.14 -7.36 -2.76
C ALA A 248 18.36 -7.71 -1.49
N ARG A 249 17.16 -7.13 -1.29
CA ARG A 249 16.37 -7.31 -0.06
C ARG A 249 15.69 -8.66 0.04
N LEU A 250 15.26 -9.21 -1.09
CA LEU A 250 14.63 -10.52 -1.14
C LEU A 250 15.64 -11.66 -1.34
N MET A 251 16.94 -11.34 -1.49
CA MET A 251 18.01 -12.32 -1.73
C MET A 251 17.60 -13.30 -2.86
N LEU A 252 17.26 -12.74 -4.02
CA LEU A 252 16.82 -13.52 -5.18
C LEU A 252 18.03 -14.13 -5.88
N ASP A 253 17.89 -15.37 -6.33
CA ASP A 253 18.97 -16.08 -7.01
C ASP A 253 19.12 -15.57 -8.46
N GLY A 254 20.37 -15.31 -8.90
CA GLY A 254 20.69 -15.22 -10.33
C GLY A 254 20.53 -13.84 -11.00
N SER A 255 20.56 -12.74 -10.26
CA SER A 255 20.53 -11.37 -10.83
C SER A 255 21.88 -10.84 -11.34
N ARG A 256 22.90 -11.70 -11.47
CA ARG A 256 24.15 -11.35 -12.15
C ARG A 256 24.16 -12.04 -13.50
N SER A 257 23.74 -11.31 -14.52
CA SER A 257 24.13 -11.54 -15.91
C SER A 257 24.86 -10.32 -16.40
#